data_AF-A0A150P737-F1
#
_entry.id   AF-A0A150P737-F1
#
_cell.length_a   1.000
_cell.length_b   1.000
_cell.length_c   1.000
_cell.angle_alpha   90.00
_cell.angle_beta   90.00
_cell.angle_gamma   90.00
#
_symmetry.space_group_name_H-M   'P 1'
#
loop_
_entity.id
_entity.type
_entity.pdbx_description
1 polymer ?
#
loop_
_entity_poly.entity_id
_entity_poly.type
_entity_poly.pdbx_seq_one_letter_code
_entity_poly.pdbx_strand_id
1 'polypeptide(L)'
;MMNIPQKPVASAQLLATAAPLTFRATSRDRSGSTLGVLVDASGAQQHLLIESAGAEGTWTLAGALPFGRASYLLYESAANVLRGGNLSDDGSIAYQGALYTIESSLDGSTRTAKVS
;
A
#
# COMPACT_ATOMS: atom_id res chain seq x y z
N MET A 1 21.80 9.51 19.16
CA MET A 1 20.48 9.90 18.60
C MET A 1 19.66 8.63 18.49
N MET A 2 18.51 8.56 19.18
CA MET A 2 17.58 7.43 19.01
C MET A 2 17.02 7.53 17.58
N ASN A 3 17.38 6.57 16.73
CA ASN A 3 16.81 6.42 15.41
C ASN A 3 15.39 5.84 15.61
N ILE A 4 14.40 6.70 15.81
CA ILE A 4 12.99 6.27 15.83
C ILE A 4 12.73 5.64 14.45
N PRO A 5 12.35 4.35 14.35
CA PRO A 5 12.02 3.75 13.07
C PRO A 5 10.86 4.55 12.46
N GLN A 6 11.13 5.27 11.39
CA GLN A 6 10.09 6.01 10.67
C GLN A 6 9.25 5.02 9.88
N LYS A 7 7.92 5.19 9.95
CA LYS A 7 6.98 4.37 9.18
C LYS A 7 7.21 4.61 7.68
N PRO A 8 7.02 3.59 6.83
CA PRO A 8 7.14 3.79 5.40
C PRO A 8 6.16 4.84 4.89
N VAL A 9 6.62 5.74 4.04
CA VAL A 9 5.82 6.85 3.50
C VAL A 9 5.27 6.53 2.11
N ALA A 10 4.12 7.13 1.79
CA ALA A 10 3.60 7.12 0.43
C ALA A 10 4.41 8.10 -0.45
N SER A 11 4.40 7.88 -1.75
CA SER A 11 5.07 8.75 -2.72
C SER A 11 4.13 9.15 -3.85
N ALA A 12 4.45 10.24 -4.54
CA ALA A 12 3.66 10.67 -5.69
C ALA A 12 3.67 9.61 -6.80
N GLN A 13 4.82 8.93 -6.96
CA GLN A 13 4.96 7.83 -7.92
C GLN A 13 4.06 6.64 -7.58
N LEU A 14 3.93 6.28 -6.28
CA LEU A 14 3.02 5.24 -5.84
C LEU A 14 1.57 5.58 -6.23
N LEU A 15 1.11 6.80 -5.92
CA LEU A 15 -0.26 7.22 -6.23
C LEU A 15 -0.51 7.27 -7.74
N ALA A 16 0.43 7.83 -8.51
CA ALA A 16 0.34 7.87 -9.96
C ALA A 16 0.27 6.47 -10.57
N THR A 17 1.02 5.51 -10.02
CA THR A 17 1.01 4.10 -10.46
C THR A 17 -0.28 3.40 -10.05
N ALA A 18 -0.83 3.72 -8.88
CA ALA A 18 -2.06 3.12 -8.38
C ALA A 18 -3.32 3.64 -9.09
N ALA A 19 -3.36 4.92 -9.45
CA ALA A 19 -4.54 5.59 -10.01
C ALA A 19 -5.26 4.83 -11.16
N PRO A 20 -4.56 4.29 -12.18
CA PRO A 20 -5.21 3.55 -13.26
C PRO A 20 -5.57 2.09 -12.91
N LEU A 21 -5.19 1.58 -11.73
CA LEU A 21 -5.38 0.19 -11.36
C LEU A 21 -6.78 -0.06 -10.79
N THR A 22 -7.18 -1.32 -10.80
CA THR A 22 -8.43 -1.78 -10.18
C THR A 22 -8.11 -2.65 -8.97
N PHE A 23 -8.94 -2.57 -7.92
CA PHE A 23 -8.85 -3.49 -6.80
C PHE A 23 -9.49 -4.83 -7.14
N ARG A 24 -8.77 -5.93 -6.91
CA ARG A 24 -9.27 -7.29 -7.01
C ARG A 24 -9.21 -7.96 -5.64
N ALA A 25 -10.38 -8.27 -5.08
CA ALA A 25 -10.47 -9.05 -3.84
C ALA A 25 -9.88 -10.46 -4.04
N THR A 26 -9.12 -10.93 -3.06
CA THR A 26 -8.47 -12.25 -3.08
C THR A 26 -8.78 -13.09 -1.84
N SER A 27 -9.03 -12.44 -0.71
CA SER A 27 -9.25 -13.13 0.57
C SER A 27 -9.99 -12.23 1.56
N ARG A 28 -10.26 -12.77 2.76
CA ARG A 28 -10.75 -12.00 3.91
C ARG A 28 -9.79 -12.18 5.07
N ASP A 29 -9.66 -11.13 5.89
CA ASP A 29 -8.91 -11.18 7.13
C ASP A 29 -9.72 -11.90 8.23
N ARG A 30 -9.14 -12.07 9.43
CA ARG A 30 -9.84 -12.73 10.56
C ARG A 30 -11.09 -11.99 11.05
N SER A 31 -11.22 -10.70 10.78
CA SER A 31 -12.40 -9.89 11.11
C SER A 31 -13.50 -9.97 10.04
N GLY A 32 -13.23 -10.61 8.90
CA GLY A 32 -14.13 -10.68 7.75
C GLY A 32 -13.93 -9.54 6.73
N SER A 33 -12.99 -8.64 6.97
CA SER A 33 -12.68 -7.52 6.09
C SER A 33 -12.03 -8.00 4.79
N THR A 34 -12.39 -7.38 3.66
CA THR A 34 -11.89 -7.76 2.33
C THR A 34 -10.42 -7.38 2.17
N LEU A 35 -9.61 -8.35 1.74
CA LEU A 35 -8.22 -8.19 1.33
C LEU A 35 -8.07 -8.46 -0.16
N GLY A 36 -7.14 -7.77 -0.80
CA GLY A 36 -6.93 -7.91 -2.24
C GLY A 36 -5.64 -7.31 -2.74
N VAL A 37 -5.57 -7.19 -4.05
CA VAL A 37 -4.42 -6.67 -4.78
C VAL A 37 -4.88 -5.61 -5.78
N LEU A 38 -3.95 -4.77 -6.22
CA LEU A 38 -4.20 -3.91 -7.38
C LEU A 38 -3.84 -4.69 -8.66
N VAL A 39 -4.62 -4.48 -9.71
CA VAL A 39 -4.41 -5.09 -11.03
C VAL A 39 -4.47 -4.04 -12.12
N ASP A 40 -3.67 -4.20 -13.15
CA ASP A 40 -3.77 -3.37 -14.35
C ASP A 40 -4.92 -3.82 -15.27
N ALA A 41 -5.09 -3.12 -16.40
CA ALA A 41 -6.15 -3.38 -17.37
C ALA A 41 -6.06 -4.77 -18.02
N SER A 42 -4.89 -5.42 -18.01
CA SER A 42 -4.73 -6.80 -18.49
C SER A 42 -5.10 -7.84 -17.42
N GLY A 43 -5.34 -7.40 -16.18
CA GLY A 43 -5.58 -8.24 -15.02
C GLY A 43 -4.30 -8.72 -14.33
N ALA A 44 -3.13 -8.23 -14.76
CA ALA A 44 -1.86 -8.56 -14.13
C ALA A 44 -1.74 -7.84 -12.77
N GLN A 45 -1.25 -8.58 -11.78
CA GLN A 45 -1.15 -8.12 -10.41
C GLN A 45 0.00 -7.12 -10.23
N GLN A 46 -0.28 -6.05 -9.50
CA GLN A 46 0.71 -5.10 -9.02
C GLN A 46 0.94 -5.36 -7.53
N HIS A 47 2.17 -5.73 -7.18
CA HIS A 47 2.56 -6.09 -5.82
C HIS A 47 2.91 -4.83 -5.03
N LEU A 48 2.21 -4.59 -3.93
CA LEU A 48 2.57 -3.54 -2.99
C LEU A 48 3.76 -3.99 -2.13
N LEU A 49 4.81 -3.18 -2.10
CA LEU A 49 6.08 -3.47 -1.43
C LEU A 49 6.55 -2.23 -0.65
N ILE A 50 7.48 -2.44 0.26
CA ILE A 50 8.28 -1.37 0.84
C ILE A 50 9.67 -1.47 0.22
N GLU A 51 10.11 -0.41 -0.45
CA GLU A 51 11.48 -0.22 -0.86
C GLU A 51 12.27 0.40 0.29
N SER A 52 13.35 -0.26 0.73
CA SER A 52 14.26 0.30 1.72
C SER A 52 15.30 1.17 1.03
N ALA A 53 15.15 2.50 1.13
CA ALA A 53 16.19 3.47 0.79
C ALA A 53 16.72 4.09 2.10
N GLY A 54 17.46 3.31 2.90
CA GLY A 54 17.96 3.75 4.20
C GLY A 54 17.05 3.42 5.39
N ALA A 55 17.06 4.25 6.43
CA ALA A 55 16.27 4.05 7.66
C ALA A 55 14.75 4.23 7.45
N GLU A 56 14.36 4.80 6.31
CA GLU A 56 13.00 5.14 5.92
C GLU A 56 12.61 4.27 4.72
N GLY A 57 11.52 3.52 4.83
CA GLY A 57 10.96 2.77 3.70
C GLY A 57 10.05 3.66 2.85
N THR A 58 9.92 3.38 1.56
CA THR A 58 8.89 3.99 0.72
C THR A 58 7.97 2.92 0.15
N TRP A 59 6.67 3.16 0.18
CA TRP A 59 5.71 2.28 -0.46
C TRP A 59 5.83 2.35 -1.99
N THR A 60 5.85 1.20 -2.65
CA THR A 60 5.94 1.10 -4.12
C THR A 60 5.05 -0.03 -4.66
N LEU A 61 4.74 0.04 -5.96
CA LEU A 61 4.05 -1.01 -6.71
C LEU A 61 4.97 -1.59 -7.77
N ALA A 62 5.04 -2.92 -7.85
CA ALA A 62 5.83 -3.62 -8.85
C ALA A 62 4.99 -4.69 -9.57
N GLY A 63 5.07 -4.74 -10.90
CA GLY A 63 4.36 -5.76 -11.69
C GLY A 63 4.97 -7.16 -11.59
N ALA A 64 6.24 -7.25 -11.17
CA ALA A 64 6.91 -8.51 -10.84
C ALA A 64 7.40 -8.45 -9.40
N LEU A 65 7.11 -9.49 -8.62
CA LEU A 65 7.58 -9.59 -7.24
C LEU A 65 9.11 -9.83 -7.23
N PRO A 66 9.92 -8.89 -6.69
CA PRO A 66 11.37 -9.09 -6.64
C PRO A 66 11.73 -10.26 -5.73
N PHE A 67 12.76 -11.03 -6.10
CA PHE A 67 13.22 -12.17 -5.33
C PHE A 67 13.57 -11.76 -3.89
N GLY A 68 13.10 -12.55 -2.92
CA GLY A 68 13.35 -12.29 -1.49
C GLY A 68 12.54 -11.13 -0.89
N ARG A 69 11.66 -10.48 -1.65
CA ARG A 69 10.74 -9.46 -1.13
C ARG A 69 9.34 -10.03 -0.89
N ALA A 70 8.71 -9.57 0.19
CA ALA A 70 7.34 -9.93 0.52
C ALA A 70 6.38 -8.82 0.09
N SER A 71 5.28 -9.20 -0.56
CA SER A 71 4.19 -8.26 -0.90
C SER A 71 3.16 -8.15 0.20
N TYR A 72 2.49 -7.00 0.23
CA TYR A 72 1.39 -6.69 1.13
C TYR A 72 0.05 -6.84 0.40
N LEU A 73 -0.92 -7.52 1.01
CA LEU A 73 -2.31 -7.44 0.57
C LEU A 73 -2.94 -6.14 1.06
N LEU A 74 -3.75 -5.51 0.21
CA LEU A 74 -4.43 -4.27 0.53
C LEU A 74 -5.80 -4.55 1.14
N TYR A 75 -6.13 -3.85 2.22
CA TYR A 75 -7.53 -3.61 2.54
C TYR A 75 -8.17 -2.77 1.43
N GLU A 76 -9.44 -3.00 1.15
CA GLU A 76 -10.17 -2.26 0.11
C GLU A 76 -10.13 -0.74 0.34
N SER A 77 -10.22 -0.29 1.60
CA SER A 77 -10.08 1.12 1.96
C SER A 77 -8.71 1.70 1.58
N ALA A 78 -7.63 0.96 1.84
CA ALA A 78 -6.28 1.37 1.45
C ALA A 78 -6.11 1.41 -0.06
N ALA A 79 -6.69 0.44 -0.79
CA ALA A 79 -6.70 0.47 -2.25
C ALA A 79 -7.46 1.69 -2.78
N ASN A 80 -8.58 2.07 -2.17
CA ASN A 80 -9.33 3.26 -2.58
C ASN A 80 -8.53 4.56 -2.36
N VAL A 81 -7.89 4.69 -1.20
CA VAL A 81 -7.03 5.84 -0.88
C VAL A 81 -5.83 5.92 -1.84
N LEU A 82 -5.17 4.82 -2.14
CA LEU A 82 -4.04 4.81 -3.08
C LEU A 82 -4.43 5.22 -4.50
N ARG A 83 -5.63 4.83 -4.95
CA ARG A 83 -6.09 5.07 -6.32
C ARG A 83 -6.68 6.48 -6.52
N GLY A 84 -7.31 7.04 -5.49
CA GLY A 84 -8.03 8.31 -5.60
C GLY A 84 -7.50 9.45 -4.73
N GLY A 85 -6.47 9.20 -3.93
CA GLY A 85 -5.90 10.17 -3.01
C GLY A 85 -4.88 11.09 -3.66
N ASN A 86 -4.59 12.19 -2.96
CA ASN A 86 -3.56 13.16 -3.34
C ASN A 86 -2.49 13.20 -2.24
N LEU A 87 -1.21 13.22 -2.62
CA LEU A 87 -0.12 13.26 -1.65
C LEU A 87 -0.02 14.66 -1.02
N SER A 88 0.13 14.69 0.29
CA SER A 88 0.49 15.88 1.07
C SER A 88 2.02 15.99 1.25
N ASP A 89 2.51 17.18 1.58
CA ASP A 89 3.95 17.43 1.78
C ASP A 89 4.57 16.60 2.91
N ASP A 90 3.76 16.13 3.87
CA ASP A 90 4.17 15.30 5.00
C ASP A 90 4.13 13.78 4.71
N GLY A 91 3.80 13.39 3.48
CA GLY A 91 3.70 11.98 3.06
C GLY A 91 2.36 11.30 3.41
N SER A 92 1.42 12.04 4.01
CA SER A 92 0.02 11.60 4.13
C SER A 92 -0.71 11.69 2.79
N ILE A 93 -1.85 11.03 2.71
CA ILE A 93 -2.70 10.97 1.51
C ILE A 93 -4.06 11.59 1.85
N ALA A 94 -4.38 12.71 1.19
CA ALA A 94 -5.69 13.33 1.26
C ALA A 94 -6.69 12.57 0.38
N TYR A 95 -7.78 12.07 0.97
CA TYR A 95 -8.84 11.37 0.26
C TYR A 95 -10.19 11.63 0.93
N GLN A 96 -11.20 12.00 0.14
CA GLN A 96 -12.59 12.25 0.61
C GLN A 96 -12.69 13.18 1.86
N GLY A 97 -11.82 14.19 1.95
CA GLY A 97 -11.85 15.17 3.05
C GLY A 97 -11.12 14.74 4.33
N ALA A 98 -10.44 13.59 4.33
CA ALA A 98 -9.59 13.12 5.42
C ALA A 98 -8.14 12.90 4.97
N LEU A 99 -7.22 12.84 5.94
CA LEU A 99 -5.82 12.51 5.72
C LEU A 99 -5.55 11.10 6.23
N TYR A 100 -4.82 10.32 5.44
CA TYR A 100 -4.51 8.93 5.73
C TYR A 100 -3.02 8.66 5.61
N THR A 101 -2.52 7.72 6.40
CA THR A 101 -1.20 7.09 6.16
C THR A 101 -1.35 5.61 5.87
N ILE A 102 -0.48 5.06 5.00
CA ILE A 102 -0.45 3.63 4.73
C ILE A 102 0.41 2.94 5.78
N GLU A 103 -0.19 2.00 6.50
CA GLU A 103 0.46 1.24 7.55
C GLU A 103 0.55 -0.23 7.17
N SER A 104 1.72 -0.82 7.42
CA SER A 104 1.90 -2.26 7.37
C SER A 104 1.36 -2.91 8.64
N SER A 105 0.66 -4.03 8.49
CA SER A 105 0.26 -4.91 9.58
C SER A 105 0.55 -6.38 9.22
N LEU A 106 0.48 -7.24 10.21
CA LEU A 106 0.62 -8.68 10.07
C LEU A 106 -0.63 -9.34 10.65
N ASP A 107 -1.47 -9.93 9.78
CA ASP A 107 -2.61 -10.75 10.19
C ASP A 107 -2.27 -12.23 10.03
N GLY A 108 -1.91 -12.88 11.14
CA GLY A 108 -1.37 -14.24 11.13
C GLY A 108 -0.04 -14.29 10.39
N SER A 109 0.00 -15.00 9.25
CA SER A 109 1.15 -15.04 8.34
C SER A 109 1.03 -14.05 7.17
N THR A 110 -0.10 -13.35 7.04
CA THR A 110 -0.38 -12.45 5.91
C THR A 110 0.06 -11.04 6.22
N ARG A 111 0.91 -10.47 5.37
CA ARG A 111 1.27 -9.06 5.43
C ARG A 111 0.17 -8.23 4.79
N THR A 112 -0.37 -7.27 5.52
CA THR A 112 -1.46 -6.41 5.05
C THR A 112 -1.07 -4.94 5.09
N ALA A 113 -1.68 -4.14 4.22
CA ALA A 113 -1.55 -2.69 4.21
C ALA A 113 -2.93 -2.06 4.39
N LYS A 114 -3.06 -1.22 5.42
CA LYS A 114 -4.28 -0.51 5.80
C LYS A 114 -4.04 1.00 5.82
N VAL A 115 -5.13 1.76 5.90
CA VAL A 115 -5.09 3.19 6.18
C VAL A 115 -5.37 3.44 7.66
N SER A 116 -4.72 4.46 8.22
CA SER A 116 -4.96 5.01 9.56
C SER A 116 -5.25 6.49 9.48
#